data_AF-A0A969S3S0-F1
#
_entry.id   AF-A0A969S3S0-F1
#
_cell.length_a   1.000
_cell.length_b   1.000
_cell.length_c   1.000
_cell.angle_alpha   90.00
_cell.angle_beta   90.00
_cell.angle_gamma   90.00
#
_symmetry.space_group_name_H-M   'P 1'
#
loop_
_entity.id
_entity.type
_entity.pdbx_description
1 polymer ?
#
loop_
_entity_poly.entity_id
_entity_poly.type
_entity_poly.pdbx_seq_one_letter_code
_entity_poly.pdbx_strand_id
1 'polypeptide(L)'
;MNLADGVQLVSFGVLALMMIGAALGVVLLSNIVYSAFLLGLVFISMSGLYILLNAGFVAAAQILIYVGAVNVLILFGIMLVNKREDYVPVSNAWVGKL
;
A
#
# COMPACT_ATOMS: atom_id res chain seq x y z
N MET A 1 -29.47 8.66 -14.12
CA MET A 1 -28.45 7.79 -13.49
C MET A 1 -29.10 6.44 -13.35
N ASN A 2 -28.63 5.42 -14.08
CA ASN A 2 -29.17 4.08 -13.91
C ASN A 2 -28.65 3.49 -12.58
N LEU A 3 -29.36 2.52 -11.99
CA LEU A 3 -28.96 1.92 -10.71
C LEU A 3 -27.55 1.31 -10.80
N ALA A 4 -27.22 0.73 -11.97
CA ALA A 4 -25.91 0.17 -12.27
C ALA A 4 -24.78 1.21 -12.22
N ASP A 5 -24.96 2.38 -12.85
CA ASP A 5 -23.97 3.46 -12.84
C ASP A 5 -23.75 3.99 -11.42
N GLY A 6 -24.83 4.05 -10.62
CA GLY A 6 -24.78 4.45 -9.22
C GLY A 6 -23.95 3.48 -8.37
N VAL A 7 -24.15 2.17 -8.53
CA VAL A 7 -23.38 1.14 -7.83
C VAL A 7 -21.90 1.21 -8.21
N GLN A 8 -21.59 1.36 -9.50
CA GLN A 8 -20.20 1.46 -9.96
C GLN A 8 -19.49 2.69 -9.36
N LEU A 9 -20.16 3.84 -9.30
CA LEU A 9 -19.60 5.06 -8.72
C LEU A 9 -19.34 4.92 -7.21
N VAL A 10 -20.29 4.32 -6.48
CA VAL A 10 -20.14 4.08 -5.04
C VAL A 10 -19.00 3.09 -4.77
N SER A 11 -18.96 1.97 -5.50
CA SER A 11 -17.87 0.99 -5.39
C SER A 11 -16.51 1.60 -5.71
N PHE A 12 -16.42 2.43 -6.76
CA PHE A 12 -15.21 3.18 -7.10
C PHE A 12 -14.79 4.11 -5.96
N GLY A 13 -15.73 4.91 -5.43
CA GLY A 13 -15.45 5.85 -4.34
C GLY A 13 -14.93 5.15 -3.09
N VAL A 14 -15.55 4.04 -2.69
CA VAL A 14 -15.11 3.24 -1.54
C VAL A 14 -13.72 2.65 -1.76
N LEU A 15 -13.46 2.03 -2.92
CA LEU A 15 -12.17 1.43 -3.24
C LEU A 15 -11.05 2.48 -3.35
N ALA A 16 -11.34 3.64 -3.94
CA ALA A 16 -10.38 4.73 -4.08
C ALA A 16 -10.01 5.34 -2.71
N LEU A 17 -11.01 5.60 -1.85
CA LEU A 17 -10.76 6.08 -0.49
C LEU A 17 -9.97 5.07 0.34
N MET A 18 -10.31 3.79 0.23
CA MET A 18 -9.59 2.71 0.90
C MET A 18 -8.13 2.61 0.43
N MET A 19 -7.90 2.73 -0.89
CA MET A 19 -6.56 2.74 -1.47
C MET A 19 -5.72 3.91 -0.94
N ILE A 20 -6.28 5.13 -0.96
CA ILE A 20 -5.57 6.33 -0.50
C ILE A 20 -5.30 6.24 1.01
N GLY A 21 -6.30 5.82 1.81
CA GLY A 21 -6.13 5.65 3.25
C GLY A 21 -5.06 4.61 3.60
N ALA A 22 -5.06 3.48 2.89
CA ALA A 22 -4.02 2.46 3.03
C ALA A 22 -2.64 2.99 2.63
N ALA A 23 -2.52 3.67 1.49
CA ALA A 23 -1.26 4.24 1.00
C ALA A 23 -0.67 5.29 1.94
N LEU A 24 -1.53 6.16 2.50
CA LEU A 24 -1.13 7.08 3.56
C LEU A 24 -0.61 6.31 4.78
N GLY A 25 -1.34 5.29 5.24
CA GLY A 25 -0.89 4.46 6.34
C GLY A 25 0.48 3.83 6.10
N VAL A 26 0.78 3.35 4.88
CA VAL A 26 2.11 2.80 4.52
C VAL A 26 3.25 3.79 4.83
N VAL A 27 3.05 5.08 4.53
CA VAL A 27 4.07 6.12 4.66
C VAL A 27 4.10 6.75 6.06
N LEU A 28 2.95 6.91 6.68
CA LEU A 28 2.82 7.60 7.98
C LEU A 28 3.12 6.70 9.18
N LEU A 29 2.99 5.37 9.05
CA LEU A 29 3.25 4.46 10.17
C LEU A 29 4.75 4.25 10.38
N SER A 30 5.17 4.37 11.65
CA SER A 30 6.56 4.13 12.08
C SER A 30 6.94 2.65 12.11
N ASN A 31 5.96 1.75 12.13
CA ASN A 31 6.20 0.32 12.18
C ASN A 31 6.13 -0.30 10.77
N ILE A 32 7.29 -0.69 10.26
CA ILE A 32 7.50 -1.25 8.92
C ILE A 32 6.62 -2.48 8.65
N VAL A 33 6.35 -3.31 9.66
CA VAL A 33 5.49 -4.50 9.49
C VAL A 33 4.05 -4.09 9.17
N TYR A 34 3.50 -3.11 9.90
CA TYR A 34 2.15 -2.61 9.63
C TYR A 34 2.08 -1.91 8.27
N SER A 35 3.12 -1.16 7.89
CA SER A 35 3.20 -0.56 6.56
C SER A 35 3.19 -1.61 5.45
N ALA A 36 3.84 -2.76 5.62
CA ALA A 36 3.80 -3.84 4.64
C ALA A 36 2.43 -4.54 4.54
N PHE A 37 1.72 -4.72 5.66
CA PHE A 37 0.35 -5.22 5.60
C PHE A 37 -0.60 -4.25 4.88
N LEU A 38 -0.45 -2.95 5.13
CA LEU A 38 -1.24 -1.93 4.43
C LEU A 38 -0.90 -1.83 2.94
N LEU A 39 0.35 -2.09 2.56
CA LEU A 39 0.73 -2.19 1.16
C LEU A 39 -0.04 -3.32 0.45
N GLY A 40 -0.22 -4.46 1.12
CA GLY A 40 -1.11 -5.53 0.64
C GLY A 40 -2.55 -5.05 0.43
N LEU A 41 -3.06 -4.21 1.34
CA LEU A 41 -4.39 -3.62 1.23
C LEU A 41 -4.51 -2.70 0.00
N VAL A 42 -3.48 -1.88 -0.29
CA VAL A 42 -3.40 -1.05 -1.50
C VAL A 42 -3.51 -1.91 -2.76
N PHE A 43 -2.80 -3.03 -2.83
CA PHE A 43 -2.83 -3.93 -3.97
C PHE A 43 -4.19 -4.62 -4.16
N ILE A 44 -4.87 -4.98 -3.07
CA ILE A 44 -6.23 -5.54 -3.12
C ILE A 44 -7.23 -4.49 -3.62
N SER A 45 -7.17 -3.27 -3.09
CA SER A 45 -8.02 -2.16 -3.57
C SER A 45 -7.77 -1.87 -5.06
N MET A 46 -6.51 -1.94 -5.52
CA MET A 46 -6.16 -1.80 -6.94
C MET A 46 -6.76 -2.90 -7.81
N SER A 47 -6.72 -4.16 -7.37
CA SER A 47 -7.37 -5.26 -8.08
C SER A 47 -8.89 -5.04 -8.20
N GLY A 48 -9.52 -4.56 -7.12
CA GLY A 48 -10.94 -4.17 -7.15
C GLY A 48 -11.24 -3.10 -8.22
N LEU A 49 -10.39 -2.07 -8.33
CA LEU A 49 -10.52 -1.04 -9.38
C LEU A 49 -10.35 -1.63 -10.80
N TYR A 50 -9.43 -2.57 -11.00
CA TYR A 50 -9.28 -3.26 -12.27
C TYR A 50 -10.51 -4.08 -12.66
N ILE A 51 -11.18 -4.71 -11.69
CA ILE A 51 -12.47 -5.39 -11.95
C ILE A 51 -13.52 -4.38 -12.43
N LEU A 52 -13.63 -3.23 -11.78
CA LEU A 52 -14.57 -2.16 -12.17
C LEU A 52 -14.29 -1.61 -13.58
N LEU A 53 -13.03 -1.65 -14.02
CA LEU A 53 -12.60 -1.25 -15.36
C LEU A 53 -12.74 -2.36 -16.41
N ASN A 54 -13.43 -3.47 -16.10
CA ASN A 54 -13.54 -4.66 -16.95
C ASN A 54 -12.18 -5.33 -17.29
N ALA A 55 -11.15 -5.11 -16.48
CA ALA A 55 -9.80 -5.68 -16.66
C ALA A 55 -9.60 -6.93 -15.78
N GLY A 56 -10.43 -7.95 -15.96
CA GLY A 56 -10.44 -9.15 -15.11
C GLY A 56 -9.12 -9.94 -15.09
N PHE A 57 -8.46 -10.09 -16.25
CA PHE A 57 -7.15 -10.76 -16.33
C PHE A 57 -6.08 -10.02 -15.54
N VAL A 58 -6.02 -8.69 -15.68
CA VAL A 58 -5.06 -7.83 -14.97
C VAL A 58 -5.36 -7.84 -13.47
N ALA A 59 -6.64 -7.81 -13.07
CA ALA A 59 -7.05 -7.94 -11.67
C ALA A 59 -6.58 -9.25 -11.03
N ALA A 60 -6.71 -10.37 -11.74
CA ALA A 60 -6.24 -11.68 -11.27
C ALA A 60 -4.71 -11.72 -11.18
N ALA A 61 -4.01 -11.23 -12.19
CA ALA A 61 -2.55 -11.12 -12.18
C ALA A 61 -2.05 -10.21 -11.04
N GLN A 62 -2.77 -9.11 -10.75
CA GLN A 62 -2.46 -8.20 -9.66
C GLN A 62 -2.47 -8.91 -8.30
N ILE A 63 -3.49 -9.73 -8.05
CA ILE A 63 -3.58 -10.50 -6.82
C ILE A 63 -2.46 -11.54 -6.76
N LEU A 64 -2.28 -12.31 -7.84
CA LEU A 64 -1.29 -13.39 -7.85
C LEU A 64 0.14 -12.87 -7.66
N ILE A 65 0.51 -11.82 -8.39
CA ILE A 65 1.88 -11.30 -8.41
C ILE A 65 2.11 -10.35 -7.23
N TYR A 66 1.30 -9.30 -7.07
CA TYR A 66 1.60 -8.28 -6.07
C TYR A 66 1.17 -8.67 -4.67
N VAL A 67 -0.03 -9.22 -4.49
CA VAL A 67 -0.49 -9.66 -3.17
C VAL A 67 0.17 -10.99 -2.79
N GLY A 68 0.24 -11.95 -3.73
CA GLY A 68 0.71 -13.31 -3.46
C GLY A 68 2.23 -13.49 -3.42
N ALA A 69 2.97 -12.84 -4.33
CA ALA A 69 4.43 -13.03 -4.42
C ALA A 69 5.21 -11.84 -3.85
N VAL A 70 5.01 -10.64 -4.40
CA VAL A 70 5.81 -9.45 -4.07
C VAL A 70 5.58 -9.00 -2.63
N ASN A 71 4.33 -8.86 -2.19
CA ASN A 71 4.04 -8.42 -0.83
C ASN A 71 4.50 -9.45 0.22
N VAL A 72 4.37 -10.74 -0.09
CA VAL A 72 4.87 -11.82 0.76
C VAL A 72 6.40 -11.77 0.85
N LEU A 73 7.10 -11.57 -0.27
CA LEU A 73 8.55 -11.41 -0.27
C LEU A 73 9.00 -10.18 0.54
N ILE A 74 8.29 -9.06 0.43
CA ILE A 74 8.53 -7.86 1.24
C ILE A 74 8.36 -8.17 2.73
N LEU A 75 7.26 -8.83 3.11
CA LEU A 75 7.01 -9.22 4.50
C LEU A 75 8.13 -10.12 5.04
N PHE A 76 8.55 -11.13 4.27
CA PHE A 76 9.67 -11.98 4.65
C PHE A 76 10.97 -11.18 4.80
N GLY A 77 11.28 -10.30 3.87
CA GLY A 77 12.47 -9.44 3.94
C GLY A 77 12.48 -8.57 5.19
N ILE A 78 11.35 -7.94 5.52
CA ILE A 78 11.20 -7.10 6.72
C ILE A 78 11.38 -7.93 7.98
N MET A 79 10.76 -9.12 8.04
CA MET A 79 10.86 -9.99 9.22
C MET A 79 12.28 -10.49 9.45
N LEU A 80 13.03 -10.78 8.38
CA LEU A 80 14.43 -11.20 8.47
C LEU A 80 15.38 -10.07 8.91
N VAL A 81 15.10 -8.83 8.52
CA VAL A 81 15.97 -7.66 8.76
C VAL A 81 15.65 -6.94 10.08
N ASN A 82 14.74 -7.48 10.91
CA ASN A 82 14.24 -6.84 12.13
C ASN A 82 15.33 -6.59 13.19
N LYS A 83 16.14 -5.54 12.99
CA LYS A 83 17.15 -5.02 13.89
C LYS A 83 16.69 -3.64 14.36
N ARG A 84 16.51 -3.47 15.67
CA ARG A 84 16.21 -2.17 16.27
C ARG A 84 17.50 -1.37 16.32
N GLU A 85 17.67 -0.41 15.42
CA GLU A 85 18.74 0.58 15.52
C GLU A 85 18.14 1.91 16.00
N ASP A 86 18.74 2.47 17.04
CA ASP A 86 18.34 3.78 17.56
C ASP A 86 18.71 4.86 16.54
N TYR A 87 17.74 5.70 16.17
CA TYR A 87 17.96 6.80 15.24
C TYR A 87 18.95 7.79 15.86
N VAL A 88 20.20 7.78 15.39
CA VAL A 88 21.20 8.77 15.79
C VAL A 88 20.91 10.05 15.01
N PRO A 89 20.52 11.16 15.67
CA PRO A 89 20.25 12.40 14.97
C PRO A 89 21.54 12.88 14.30
N VAL A 90 21.43 13.24 13.01
CA VAL A 90 22.55 13.77 12.25
C VAL A 90 22.96 15.09 12.91
N SER A 91 24.12 15.09 13.59
CA SER A 91 24.64 16.26 14.27
C SER A 91 25.12 17.28 13.23
N ASN A 92 24.42 18.41 13.15
CA ASN A 92 24.73 19.53 12.25
C ASN A 92 25.97 20.31 12.71
N ALA A 93 27.09 19.63 12.99
CA ALA A 93 28.33 20.24 13.48
C ALA A 93 28.98 21.24 12.50
N TRP A 94 28.50 21.28 11.24
CA TRP A 94 29.02 22.12 10.17
C TRP A 94 28.18 23.37 9.84
N VAL A 95 26.98 23.54 10.42
CA VAL A 95 26.12 24.70 10.13
C VAL A 95 26.41 25.90 11.05
N GLY A 96 27.10 25.69 12.18
CA GLY A 96 27.41 26.75 13.16
C GLY A 96 28.73 27.49 12.94
N LYS A 97 29.42 27.30 11.80
CA LYS A 97 30.75 27.91 11.53
C LYS A 97 30.78 28.90 10.36
N LEU A 98 29.62 29.35 9.87
CA LEU A 98 29.51 30.50 8.96
C LEU A 98 28.96 31.72 9.69
#